data_AF-A0A2G9R594-F1
#
_entry.id   AF-A0A2G9R594-F1
#
_cell.length_a   1.000
_cell.length_b   1.000
_cell.length_c   1.000
_cell.angle_alpha   90.00
_cell.angle_beta   90.00
_cell.angle_gamma   90.00
#
_symmetry.space_group_name_H-M   'P 1'
#
loop_
_entity.id
_entity.type
_entity.pdbx_description
1 polymer ?
#
loop_
_entity_poly.entity_id
_entity_poly.type
_entity_poly.pdbx_seq_one_letter_code
_entity_poly.pdbx_strand_id
1 'polypeptide(L)'
;EWKVEELKENKLSGDLGLVLKSTARHHAISSKLYKPFTFEDKPLIVQDEGGPVKIEDPNAVKPEGWLDDESHLIPDSEAHKPSDWNDDMDGEWEAPLVPNPKCKTASGCGEWSPPLIDNPNYKGKWKPPMIENPNYQDLNPFKMTTFSAVGLELWSMTPDIYFDNFIICSDKEVADRWASDSWGLKKLVASANEPGMINQLLAAADERPWLWGLYLLTAALPVGLLILFCWPRKKIEEEEDADFSMSDFI
;
A
#
# COMPACT_ATOMS: atom_id res chain seq x y z
N GLU A 1 -5.91 -9.61 -25.97
CA GLU A 1 -4.70 -9.18 -26.70
C GLU A 1 -3.58 -9.04 -25.70
N TRP A 2 -2.39 -9.49 -26.09
CA TRP A 2 -1.16 -9.36 -25.31
C TRP A 2 -0.45 -8.06 -25.69
N LYS A 3 -0.01 -7.29 -24.72
CA LYS A 3 0.77 -6.06 -24.93
C LYS A 3 1.95 -6.01 -23.97
N VAL A 4 3.05 -5.41 -24.40
CA VAL A 4 4.19 -5.13 -23.52
C VAL A 4 4.02 -3.71 -23.02
N GLU A 5 3.65 -3.57 -21.76
CA GLU A 5 3.31 -2.28 -21.14
C GLU A 5 3.79 -2.27 -19.69
N GLU A 6 3.91 -1.07 -19.13
CA GLU A 6 4.09 -0.89 -17.69
C GLU A 6 2.81 -1.25 -16.94
N LEU A 7 2.95 -1.71 -15.69
CA LEU A 7 1.80 -1.95 -14.82
C LEU A 7 1.07 -0.61 -14.58
N LYS A 8 -0.26 -0.57 -14.69
CA LYS A 8 -1.04 0.67 -14.50
C LYS A 8 -0.81 1.32 -13.14
N GLU A 9 -0.65 0.52 -12.10
CA GLU A 9 -0.22 0.96 -10.77
C GLU A 9 1.30 0.93 -10.70
N ASN A 10 1.96 1.72 -11.56
CA ASN A 10 3.40 1.57 -11.72
C ASN A 10 4.13 2.07 -10.49
N LYS A 11 4.71 1.14 -9.73
CA LYS A 11 5.52 1.47 -8.55
C LYS A 11 7.00 1.62 -8.91
N LEU A 12 7.43 1.27 -10.13
CA LEU A 12 8.79 1.42 -10.64
C LEU A 12 8.81 1.86 -12.11
N SER A 13 9.33 3.05 -12.38
CA SER A 13 9.43 3.60 -13.75
C SER A 13 10.34 2.73 -14.64
N GLY A 14 9.85 2.35 -15.83
CA GLY A 14 10.59 1.56 -16.81
C GLY A 14 10.49 0.03 -16.67
N ASP A 15 9.73 -0.48 -15.70
CA ASP A 15 9.45 -1.92 -15.59
C ASP A 15 8.35 -2.34 -16.57
N LEU A 16 8.74 -3.11 -17.59
CA LEU A 16 7.84 -3.59 -18.64
C LEU A 16 7.50 -5.05 -18.41
N GLY A 17 6.21 -5.37 -18.56
CA GLY A 17 5.72 -6.74 -18.48
C GLY A 17 4.75 -7.07 -19.59
N LEU A 18 4.47 -8.36 -19.69
CA LEU A 18 3.49 -8.90 -20.61
C LEU A 18 2.11 -8.76 -19.98
N VAL A 19 1.30 -7.86 -20.53
CA VAL A 19 -0.03 -7.52 -20.03
C VAL A 19 -1.12 -8.12 -20.91
N LEU A 20 -2.06 -8.81 -20.26
CA LEU A 20 -3.23 -9.35 -20.89
C LEU A 20 -4.40 -8.36 -20.82
N LYS A 21 -4.75 -7.71 -21.93
CA LYS A 21 -5.74 -6.61 -21.92
C LYS A 21 -7.20 -7.01 -22.01
N SER A 22 -7.51 -8.15 -22.60
CA SER A 22 -8.90 -8.48 -22.95
C SER A 22 -9.54 -9.45 -21.98
N THR A 23 -10.80 -9.16 -21.64
CA THR A 23 -11.67 -9.98 -20.80
C THR A 23 -12.34 -11.11 -21.57
N ALA A 24 -12.71 -12.16 -20.84
CA ALA A 24 -13.55 -13.28 -21.30
C ALA A 24 -13.07 -13.97 -22.59
N ARG A 25 -11.75 -14.05 -22.80
CA ARG A 25 -11.15 -14.65 -23.99
C ARG A 25 -10.02 -15.61 -23.64
N HIS A 26 -9.88 -16.65 -24.45
CA HIS A 26 -8.73 -17.56 -24.41
C HIS A 26 -7.51 -16.91 -25.03
N HIS A 27 -6.37 -17.05 -24.36
CA HIS A 27 -5.10 -16.52 -24.82
C HIS A 27 -4.02 -17.58 -24.74
N ALA A 28 -3.24 -17.66 -25.81
CA ALA A 28 -2.07 -18.51 -25.88
C ALA A 28 -0.91 -17.69 -26.46
N ILE A 29 0.23 -17.71 -25.78
CA ILE A 29 1.49 -17.18 -26.28
C ILE A 29 2.60 -18.14 -25.88
N SER A 30 3.60 -18.32 -26.75
CA SER A 30 4.70 -19.23 -26.48
C SER A 30 6.02 -18.64 -26.93
N SER A 31 7.09 -18.93 -26.19
CA SER A 31 8.46 -18.59 -26.55
C SER A 31 9.34 -19.83 -26.52
N LYS A 32 10.28 -19.91 -27.47
CA LYS A 32 11.29 -20.96 -27.47
C LYS A 32 12.40 -20.62 -26.49
N LEU A 33 12.90 -21.63 -25.80
CA LEU A 33 14.09 -21.51 -24.97
C LEU A 33 15.33 -21.50 -25.84
N TYR A 34 16.33 -20.72 -25.45
CA TYR A 34 17.62 -20.70 -26.12
C TYR A 34 18.33 -22.05 -26.02
N LYS A 35 18.21 -22.72 -24.86
CA LYS A 35 18.73 -24.06 -24.62
C LYS A 35 17.59 -24.97 -24.14
N PRO A 36 17.44 -26.19 -24.69
CA PRO A 36 16.54 -27.19 -24.15
C PRO A 36 16.91 -27.55 -22.71
N PHE A 37 15.91 -27.68 -21.84
CA PHE A 37 16.12 -28.12 -20.46
C PHE A 37 16.07 -29.65 -20.38
N THR A 38 17.05 -30.25 -19.70
CA THR A 38 17.18 -31.71 -19.51
C THR A 38 16.97 -32.09 -18.05
N PHE A 39 16.11 -33.09 -17.82
CA PHE A 39 15.88 -33.68 -16.50
C PHE A 39 16.89 -34.81 -16.28
N GLU A 40 18.08 -34.43 -15.83
CA GLU A 40 19.09 -35.36 -15.33
C GLU A 40 18.83 -35.58 -13.84
N ASP A 41 19.64 -34.98 -12.96
CA ASP A 41 19.55 -35.17 -11.50
C ASP A 41 19.16 -33.91 -10.73
N LYS A 42 18.90 -32.80 -11.44
CA LYS A 42 18.55 -31.51 -10.82
C LYS A 42 17.05 -31.23 -10.86
N PRO A 43 16.48 -30.61 -9.81
CA PRO A 43 15.07 -30.26 -9.79
C PRO A 43 14.77 -29.16 -10.83
N LEU A 44 13.62 -29.25 -11.49
CA LEU A 44 13.10 -28.14 -12.30
C LEU A 44 12.42 -27.14 -11.38
N ILE A 45 12.86 -25.89 -11.43
CA ILE A 45 12.24 -24.78 -10.73
C ILE A 45 11.72 -23.80 -11.78
N VAL A 46 10.40 -23.63 -11.79
CA VAL A 46 9.70 -22.61 -12.58
C VAL A 46 9.08 -21.65 -11.59
N GLN A 47 9.42 -20.37 -11.73
CA GLN A 47 8.83 -19.31 -10.93
C GLN A 47 8.20 -18.29 -11.87
N ASP A 48 6.94 -18.00 -11.60
CA ASP A 48 6.17 -16.91 -12.18
C ASP A 48 5.62 -16.02 -11.06
N GLU A 49 5.55 -14.72 -11.33
CA GLU A 49 4.93 -13.75 -10.43
C GLU A 49 3.46 -13.59 -10.85
N GLY A 50 2.54 -14.09 -10.03
CA GLY A 50 1.09 -14.10 -10.30
C GLY A 50 0.28 -13.37 -9.22
N GLY A 51 -0.92 -12.89 -9.61
CA GLY A 51 -1.81 -12.06 -8.79
C GLY A 51 -2.48 -12.73 -7.57
N PRO A 52 -3.27 -11.97 -6.77
CA PRO A 52 -3.58 -12.29 -5.38
C PRO A 52 -4.61 -13.43 -5.17
N VAL A 53 -4.43 -14.20 -4.09
CA VAL A 53 -5.20 -15.39 -3.67
C VAL A 53 -6.48 -15.04 -2.89
N LYS A 54 -6.59 -13.82 -2.38
CA LYS A 54 -7.67 -13.39 -1.50
C LYS A 54 -8.61 -12.43 -2.23
N ILE A 55 -9.91 -12.56 -1.95
CA ILE A 55 -10.94 -11.65 -2.43
C ILE A 55 -11.46 -10.79 -1.27
N GLU A 56 -11.83 -9.56 -1.57
CA GLU A 56 -12.60 -8.72 -0.64
C GLU A 56 -13.96 -9.37 -0.38
N ASP A 57 -14.42 -9.35 0.87
CA ASP A 57 -15.74 -9.90 1.22
C ASP A 57 -16.87 -9.04 0.63
N PRO A 58 -17.66 -9.55 -0.33
CA PRO A 58 -18.75 -8.80 -0.94
C PRO A 58 -19.94 -8.58 0.00
N ASN A 59 -19.98 -9.27 1.14
CA ASN A 59 -21.04 -9.11 2.15
C ASN A 59 -20.57 -8.30 3.37
N ALA A 60 -19.31 -7.86 3.39
CA ALA A 60 -18.84 -7.02 4.47
C ALA A 60 -19.51 -5.66 4.36
N VAL A 61 -20.29 -5.34 5.40
CA VAL A 61 -20.88 -4.02 5.60
C VAL A 61 -20.10 -3.35 6.71
N LYS A 62 -19.77 -2.09 6.50
CA LYS A 62 -19.12 -1.28 7.49
C LYS A 62 -19.93 -1.24 8.80
N PRO A 63 -19.31 -1.52 9.96
CA PRO A 63 -19.99 -1.46 11.25
C PRO A 63 -20.54 -0.06 11.57
N GLU A 64 -21.69 -0.01 12.22
CA GLU A 64 -22.27 1.23 12.75
C GLU A 64 -21.40 1.75 13.91
N GLY A 65 -21.00 3.03 13.87
CA GLY A 65 -20.09 3.62 14.87
C GLY A 65 -18.60 3.51 14.53
N TRP A 66 -18.25 3.18 13.28
CA TRP A 66 -16.89 3.29 12.77
C TRP A 66 -16.48 4.76 12.58
N LEU A 67 -15.30 5.13 13.08
CA LEU A 67 -14.78 6.50 13.05
C LEU A 67 -13.78 6.68 11.89
N ASP A 68 -14.25 7.02 10.69
CA ASP A 68 -13.36 7.18 9.51
C ASP A 68 -12.36 8.31 9.65
N ASP A 69 -12.79 9.39 10.32
CA ASP A 69 -12.02 10.62 10.43
C ASP A 69 -10.94 10.56 11.52
N GLU A 70 -10.93 9.50 12.33
CA GLU A 70 -10.02 9.35 13.46
C GLU A 70 -8.92 8.33 13.12
N SER A 71 -7.66 8.72 13.25
CA SER A 71 -6.52 7.83 13.06
C SER A 71 -6.46 6.76 14.17
N HIS A 72 -5.96 5.57 13.82
CA HIS A 72 -5.64 4.52 14.80
C HIS A 72 -4.56 4.94 15.80
N LEU A 73 -3.69 5.85 15.38
CA LEU A 73 -2.52 6.30 16.12
C LEU A 73 -2.56 7.83 16.22
N ILE A 74 -2.43 8.33 17.45
CA ILE A 74 -2.37 9.76 17.76
C ILE A 74 -1.06 10.07 18.48
N PRO A 75 -0.50 11.28 18.34
CA PRO A 75 0.66 11.70 19.13
C PRO A 75 0.36 11.65 20.63
N ASP A 76 1.30 11.14 21.42
CA ASP A 76 1.17 11.08 22.87
C ASP A 76 1.23 12.49 23.49
N SER A 77 0.17 12.87 24.21
CA SER A 77 0.10 14.17 24.88
C SER A 77 0.98 14.26 26.13
N GLU A 78 1.34 13.13 26.72
CA GLU A 78 2.17 13.05 27.92
C GLU A 78 3.67 12.93 27.60
N ALA A 79 4.01 12.74 26.33
CA ALA A 79 5.40 12.72 25.90
C ALA A 79 5.98 14.13 25.92
N HIS A 80 7.16 14.27 26.49
CA HIS A 80 7.90 15.52 26.52
C HIS A 80 9.21 15.39 25.77
N LYS A 81 9.62 16.46 25.10
CA LYS A 81 10.91 16.56 24.43
C LYS A 81 12.04 16.32 25.43
N PRO A 82 12.96 15.37 25.17
CA PRO A 82 14.13 15.15 26.02
C PRO A 82 15.03 16.39 26.08
N SER A 83 15.67 16.63 27.23
CA SER A 83 16.62 17.74 27.41
C SER A 83 17.84 17.64 26.50
N ASP A 84 18.19 16.43 26.09
CA ASP A 84 19.39 16.12 25.31
C ASP A 84 19.11 16.11 23.79
N TRP A 85 17.90 16.49 23.36
CA TRP A 85 17.51 16.54 21.95
C TRP A 85 18.04 17.80 21.26
N ASN A 86 18.70 17.65 20.11
CA ASN A 86 19.26 18.77 19.37
C ASN A 86 18.61 18.90 17.99
N ASP A 87 17.76 19.92 17.79
CA ASP A 87 17.00 20.08 16.55
C ASP A 87 17.88 20.28 15.29
N ASP A 88 19.10 20.81 15.45
CA ASP A 88 20.03 21.03 14.32
C ASP A 88 20.67 19.71 13.84
N MET A 89 20.77 18.71 14.73
CA MET A 89 21.39 17.41 14.44
C MET A 89 20.35 16.29 14.25
N ASP A 90 19.26 16.32 15.03
CA ASP A 90 18.24 15.27 15.13
C ASP A 90 16.92 15.67 14.42
N GLY A 91 16.73 16.94 14.07
CA GLY A 91 15.50 17.49 13.48
C GLY A 91 14.46 17.94 14.51
N GLU A 92 13.33 18.49 14.06
CA GLU A 92 12.26 18.89 14.98
C GLU A 92 11.68 17.67 15.71
N TRP A 93 11.57 17.77 17.03
CA TRP A 93 11.05 16.70 17.86
C TRP A 93 9.55 16.47 17.62
N GLU A 94 9.19 15.22 17.31
CA GLU A 94 7.80 14.76 17.19
C GLU A 94 7.48 13.76 18.31
N ALA A 95 6.27 13.87 18.88
CA ALA A 95 5.84 12.98 19.94
C ALA A 95 5.59 11.55 19.41
N PRO A 96 5.92 10.51 20.19
CA PRO A 96 5.65 9.12 19.82
C PRO A 96 4.15 8.88 19.61
N LEU A 97 3.83 8.05 18.62
CA LEU A 97 2.46 7.70 18.29
C LEU A 97 1.92 6.60 19.23
N VAL A 98 0.79 6.86 19.88
CA VAL A 98 0.09 5.94 20.77
C VAL A 98 -1.29 5.54 20.23
N PRO A 99 -1.81 4.35 20.56
CA PRO A 99 -3.14 3.92 20.11
C PRO A 99 -4.23 4.87 20.59
N ASN A 100 -5.03 5.37 19.66
CA ASN A 100 -6.10 6.32 19.96
C ASN A 100 -7.14 5.70 20.91
N PRO A 101 -7.38 6.29 22.10
CA PRO A 101 -8.31 5.75 23.07
C PRO A 101 -9.76 5.71 22.56
N LYS A 102 -10.14 6.61 21.63
CA LYS A 102 -11.47 6.61 21.00
C LYS A 102 -11.74 5.33 20.20
N CYS A 103 -10.69 4.72 19.65
CA CYS A 103 -10.77 3.48 18.88
C CYS A 103 -11.01 2.25 19.76
N LYS A 104 -10.79 2.35 21.07
CA LYS A 104 -11.15 1.29 22.01
C LYS A 104 -12.63 1.32 22.37
N THR A 105 -13.26 2.49 22.29
CA THR A 105 -14.70 2.68 22.57
C THR A 105 -15.58 2.52 21.31
N ALA A 106 -15.04 2.78 20.12
CA ALA A 106 -15.72 2.60 18.84
C ALA A 106 -15.51 1.18 18.27
N SER A 107 -16.29 0.82 17.25
CA SER A 107 -16.14 -0.46 16.52
C SER A 107 -14.87 -0.52 15.67
N GLY A 108 -14.30 0.64 15.35
CA GLY A 108 -13.02 0.80 14.65
C GLY A 108 -12.79 2.25 14.26
N CYS A 109 -11.60 2.52 13.74
CA CYS A 109 -11.11 3.84 13.35
C CYS A 109 -10.44 3.75 11.98
N GLY A 110 -10.19 4.88 11.33
CA GLY A 110 -9.49 4.98 10.05
C GLY A 110 -10.35 4.60 8.85
N GLU A 111 -9.77 4.59 7.64
CA GLU A 111 -10.51 4.25 6.43
C GLU A 111 -10.94 2.76 6.46
N TRP A 112 -12.24 2.52 6.47
CA TRP A 112 -12.77 1.16 6.50
C TRP A 112 -12.52 0.46 5.17
N SER A 113 -11.85 -0.70 5.21
CA SER A 113 -11.74 -1.62 4.08
C SER A 113 -12.40 -2.97 4.40
N PRO A 114 -13.05 -3.61 3.43
CA PRO A 114 -13.66 -4.91 3.65
C PRO A 114 -12.59 -5.96 3.97
N PRO A 115 -12.83 -6.83 4.97
CA PRO A 115 -11.90 -7.91 5.28
C PRO A 115 -11.74 -8.86 4.09
N LEU A 116 -10.51 -9.33 3.89
CA LEU A 116 -10.20 -10.35 2.90
C LEU A 116 -10.67 -11.72 3.40
N ILE A 117 -11.55 -12.38 2.64
CA ILE A 117 -12.05 -13.72 2.96
C ILE A 117 -11.53 -14.75 1.96
N ASP A 118 -11.37 -15.98 2.43
CA ASP A 118 -11.10 -17.11 1.55
C ASP A 118 -12.36 -17.40 0.73
N ASN A 119 -12.18 -17.50 -0.59
CA ASN A 119 -13.30 -17.68 -1.52
C ASN A 119 -14.04 -19.01 -1.22
N PRO A 120 -15.30 -18.97 -0.74
CA PRO A 120 -16.05 -20.18 -0.38
C PRO A 120 -16.41 -21.05 -1.60
N ASN A 121 -16.37 -20.48 -2.81
CA ASN A 121 -16.54 -21.23 -4.06
C ASN A 121 -15.21 -21.87 -4.53
N TYR A 122 -14.09 -21.60 -3.86
CA TYR A 122 -12.82 -22.20 -4.18
C TYR A 122 -12.77 -23.62 -3.64
N LYS A 123 -13.23 -24.58 -4.45
CA LYS A 123 -13.16 -26.02 -4.17
C LYS A 123 -11.75 -26.61 -4.32
N GLY A 124 -10.71 -25.76 -4.20
CA GLY A 124 -9.37 -26.04 -4.69
C GLY A 124 -9.33 -26.18 -6.22
N LYS A 125 -8.14 -26.42 -6.78
CA LYS A 125 -8.03 -26.86 -8.17
C LYS A 125 -8.72 -28.22 -8.27
N TRP A 126 -9.84 -28.30 -8.99
CA TRP A 126 -10.50 -29.58 -9.28
C TRP A 126 -9.47 -30.53 -9.87
N LYS A 127 -9.34 -31.73 -9.28
CA LYS A 127 -8.53 -32.82 -9.81
C LYS A 127 -9.45 -34.02 -9.99
N PRO A 128 -9.39 -34.71 -11.15
CA PRO A 128 -10.16 -35.93 -11.35
C PRO A 128 -9.80 -36.95 -10.25
N PRO A 129 -10.77 -37.71 -9.71
CA PRO A 129 -10.48 -38.77 -8.77
C PRO A 129 -9.55 -39.79 -9.44
N MET A 130 -8.36 -39.97 -8.86
CA MET A 130 -7.37 -40.91 -9.38
C MET A 130 -7.70 -42.31 -8.88
N ILE A 131 -7.88 -43.25 -9.80
CA ILE A 131 -7.97 -44.69 -9.49
C ILE A 131 -6.54 -45.24 -9.56
N GLU A 132 -6.07 -45.89 -8.49
CA GLU A 132 -4.76 -46.54 -8.50
C GLU A 132 -4.74 -47.64 -9.55
N ASN A 133 -3.78 -47.57 -10.48
CA ASN A 133 -3.55 -48.63 -11.45
C ASN A 133 -2.58 -49.66 -10.83
N PRO A 134 -3.02 -50.89 -10.53
CA PRO A 134 -2.18 -51.90 -9.88
C PRO A 134 -0.96 -52.31 -10.72
N ASN A 135 -0.97 -52.03 -12.03
CA ASN A 135 0.10 -52.38 -12.96
C ASN A 135 1.05 -51.21 -13.26
N TYR A 136 0.82 -50.03 -12.67
CA TYR A 136 1.65 -48.86 -12.93
C TYR A 136 2.79 -48.78 -11.92
N GLN A 137 4.01 -48.94 -12.40
CA GLN A 137 5.22 -48.70 -11.62
C GLN A 137 6.12 -47.75 -12.40
N ASP A 138 6.18 -46.50 -11.96
CA ASP A 138 7.15 -45.53 -12.46
C ASP A 138 8.36 -45.50 -11.53
N LEU A 139 9.52 -45.91 -12.04
CA LEU A 139 10.77 -45.88 -11.31
C LEU A 139 11.41 -44.49 -11.29
N ASN A 140 10.96 -43.55 -12.13
CA ASN A 140 11.53 -42.21 -12.29
C ASN A 140 10.45 -41.14 -12.54
N PRO A 141 9.53 -40.89 -11.59
CA PRO A 141 8.37 -40.01 -11.78
C PRO A 141 8.68 -38.54 -12.09
N PHE A 142 9.92 -38.10 -11.90
CA PHE A 142 10.36 -36.72 -12.15
C PHE A 142 11.22 -36.57 -13.41
N LYS A 143 11.49 -37.67 -14.13
CA LYS A 143 12.29 -37.67 -15.35
C LYS A 143 11.39 -37.45 -16.57
N MET A 144 11.08 -36.19 -16.82
CA MET A 144 10.30 -35.78 -17.99
C MET A 144 11.16 -35.71 -19.26
N THR A 145 10.49 -35.71 -20.42
CA THR A 145 11.15 -35.40 -21.70
C THR A 145 11.67 -33.97 -21.71
N THR A 146 12.77 -33.74 -22.42
CA THR A 146 13.34 -32.41 -22.57
C THR A 146 12.30 -31.45 -23.17
N PHE A 147 12.22 -30.23 -22.63
CA PHE A 147 11.38 -29.18 -23.19
C PHE A 147 12.24 -28.05 -23.73
N SER A 148 11.78 -27.42 -24.81
CA SER A 148 12.51 -26.37 -25.54
C SER A 148 11.68 -25.10 -25.74
N ALA A 149 10.49 -25.03 -25.12
CA ALA A 149 9.62 -23.87 -25.21
C ALA A 149 8.77 -23.76 -23.94
N VAL A 150 8.35 -22.55 -23.63
CA VAL A 150 7.36 -22.23 -22.60
C VAL A 150 6.16 -21.59 -23.26
N GLY A 151 4.97 -22.05 -22.91
CA GLY A 151 3.69 -21.49 -23.35
C GLY A 151 2.88 -21.04 -22.16
N LEU A 152 2.27 -19.86 -22.27
CA LEU A 152 1.25 -19.36 -21.36
C LEU A 152 -0.09 -19.54 -22.05
N GLU A 153 -0.96 -20.36 -21.45
CA GLU A 153 -2.33 -20.58 -21.90
C GLU A 153 -3.28 -20.28 -20.75
N LEU A 154 -4.12 -19.24 -20.90
CA LEU A 154 -5.11 -18.90 -19.89
C LEU A 154 -6.42 -18.37 -20.48
N TRP A 155 -7.49 -18.62 -19.72
CA TRP A 155 -8.78 -17.96 -19.86
C TRP A 155 -9.02 -17.12 -18.61
N SER A 156 -9.31 -15.84 -18.78
CA SER A 156 -9.59 -14.93 -17.67
C SER A 156 -10.78 -14.02 -17.97
N MET A 157 -11.57 -13.75 -16.93
CA MET A 157 -12.61 -12.73 -16.92
C MET A 157 -12.05 -11.35 -16.58
N THR A 158 -10.91 -11.29 -15.88
CA THR A 158 -10.26 -10.07 -15.41
C THR A 158 -9.26 -9.57 -16.46
N PRO A 159 -9.34 -8.29 -16.89
CA PRO A 159 -8.36 -7.68 -17.76
C PRO A 159 -7.11 -7.25 -16.96
N ASP A 160 -6.08 -6.82 -17.67
CA ASP A 160 -4.84 -6.26 -17.12
C ASP A 160 -4.05 -7.23 -16.23
N ILE A 161 -4.08 -8.54 -16.54
CA ILE A 161 -3.18 -9.50 -15.87
C ILE A 161 -1.75 -9.25 -16.36
N TYR A 162 -0.85 -8.96 -15.43
CA TYR A 162 0.55 -8.65 -15.68
C TYR A 162 1.42 -9.88 -15.40
N PHE A 163 2.35 -10.16 -16.32
CA PHE A 163 3.37 -11.19 -16.14
C PHE A 163 4.74 -10.64 -16.48
N ASP A 164 5.71 -10.94 -15.66
CA ASP A 164 7.09 -10.50 -15.81
C ASP A 164 8.08 -11.53 -15.25
N ASN A 165 9.37 -11.28 -15.48
CA ASN A 165 10.49 -11.94 -14.80
C ASN A 165 10.48 -13.47 -14.82
N PHE A 166 10.08 -14.08 -15.95
CA PHE A 166 10.15 -15.53 -16.11
C PHE A 166 11.56 -16.08 -15.95
N ILE A 167 11.75 -16.96 -14.96
CA ILE A 167 13.01 -17.67 -14.73
C ILE A 167 12.79 -19.18 -14.76
N ILE A 168 13.68 -19.88 -15.47
CA ILE A 168 13.73 -21.34 -15.52
C ILE A 168 15.13 -21.75 -15.12
N CYS A 169 15.25 -22.44 -13.99
CA CYS A 169 16.54 -22.86 -13.49
C CYS A 169 16.46 -24.21 -12.79
N SER A 170 17.63 -24.77 -12.53
CA SER A 170 17.79 -26.05 -11.85
C SER A 170 18.22 -25.92 -10.38
N ASP A 171 18.62 -24.72 -9.96
CA ASP A 171 19.27 -24.46 -8.68
C ASP A 171 18.41 -23.50 -7.85
N LYS A 172 17.93 -23.98 -6.70
CA LYS A 172 16.98 -23.24 -5.85
C LYS A 172 17.50 -21.88 -5.41
N GLU A 173 18.77 -21.81 -5.03
CA GLU A 173 19.38 -20.57 -4.55
C GLU A 173 19.41 -19.46 -5.61
N VAL A 174 19.43 -19.82 -6.90
CA VAL A 174 19.39 -18.86 -8.00
C VAL A 174 17.98 -18.30 -8.14
N ALA A 175 16.95 -19.15 -8.05
CA ALA A 175 15.56 -18.71 -8.05
C ALA A 175 15.25 -17.81 -6.86
N ASP A 176 15.65 -18.20 -5.64
CA ASP A 176 15.39 -17.43 -4.42
C ASP A 176 16.04 -16.03 -4.48
N ARG A 177 17.29 -15.96 -4.95
CA ARG A 177 18.01 -14.68 -5.11
C ARG A 177 17.38 -13.81 -6.19
N TRP A 178 17.00 -14.41 -7.33
CA TRP A 178 16.29 -13.67 -8.36
C TRP A 178 14.96 -13.09 -7.85
N ALA A 179 14.21 -13.87 -7.07
CA ALA A 179 12.96 -13.44 -6.45
C ALA A 179 13.16 -12.28 -5.46
N SER A 180 14.23 -12.32 -4.65
CA SER A 180 14.52 -11.22 -3.72
C SER A 180 14.90 -9.94 -4.45
N ASP A 181 15.70 -10.05 -5.51
CA ASP A 181 16.26 -8.90 -6.22
C ASP A 181 15.23 -8.23 -7.14
N SER A 182 14.31 -9.01 -7.71
CA SER A 182 13.22 -8.53 -8.57
C SER A 182 11.97 -8.19 -7.75
N TRP A 183 11.19 -9.19 -7.35
CA TRP A 183 9.95 -9.01 -6.61
C TRP A 183 10.15 -8.33 -5.25
N GLY A 184 11.20 -8.70 -4.52
CA GLY A 184 11.50 -8.09 -3.23
C GLY A 184 11.73 -6.57 -3.34
N LEU A 185 12.50 -6.13 -4.34
CA LEU A 185 12.68 -4.71 -4.63
C LEU A 185 11.37 -4.04 -5.03
N LYS A 186 10.58 -4.66 -5.92
CA LYS A 186 9.27 -4.15 -6.33
C LYS A 186 8.37 -3.94 -5.14
N LYS A 187 8.32 -4.88 -4.20
CA LYS A 187 7.53 -4.77 -2.97
C LYS A 187 8.01 -3.64 -2.05
N LEU A 188 9.32 -3.42 -1.94
CA LEU A 188 9.89 -2.35 -1.13
C LEU A 188 9.59 -0.97 -1.72
N VAL A 189 9.86 -0.78 -3.01
CA VAL A 189 9.50 0.47 -3.69
C VAL A 189 7.99 0.66 -3.69
N ALA A 190 7.25 -0.45 -3.80
CA ALA A 190 5.80 -0.43 -3.77
C ALA A 190 5.22 0.11 -2.46
N SER A 191 5.88 -0.21 -1.37
CA SER A 191 5.56 0.29 -0.03
C SER A 191 6.06 1.72 0.18
N ALA A 192 7.18 2.10 -0.44
CA ALA A 192 7.73 3.45 -0.34
C ALA A 192 6.96 4.49 -1.18
N ASN A 193 6.43 4.08 -2.33
CA ASN A 193 5.65 4.93 -3.25
C ASN A 193 4.16 4.99 -2.89
N GLU A 194 3.73 4.44 -1.74
CA GLU A 194 2.40 4.73 -1.23
C GLU A 194 2.30 6.24 -1.00
N PRO A 195 1.33 6.93 -1.65
CA PRO A 195 1.27 8.38 -1.58
C PRO A 195 1.09 8.77 -0.11
N GLY A 196 2.07 9.50 0.41
CA GLY A 196 1.94 10.10 1.73
C GLY A 196 0.64 10.90 1.81
N MET A 197 0.06 10.98 3.00
CA MET A 197 -1.27 11.55 3.27
C MET A 197 -1.50 12.91 2.59
N ILE A 198 -0.46 13.75 2.47
CA ILE A 198 -0.50 15.07 1.82
C ILE A 198 -0.75 14.97 0.31
N ASN A 199 -0.11 14.03 -0.39
CA ASN A 199 -0.31 13.84 -1.83
C ASN A 199 -1.72 13.33 -2.13
N GLN A 200 -2.28 12.51 -1.22
CA GLN A 200 -3.66 12.04 -1.32
C GLN A 200 -4.66 13.18 -1.11
N LEU A 201 -4.41 14.08 -0.14
CA LEU A 201 -5.23 15.30 0.07
C LEU A 201 -5.14 16.26 -1.13
N LEU A 202 -3.95 16.47 -1.69
CA LEU A 202 -3.77 17.33 -2.87
C LEU A 202 -4.46 16.74 -4.11
N ALA A 203 -4.35 15.44 -4.34
CA ALA A 203 -5.03 14.75 -5.44
C ALA A 203 -6.56 14.82 -5.29
N ALA A 204 -7.09 14.63 -4.06
CA ALA A 204 -8.51 14.76 -3.78
C ALA A 204 -9.04 16.18 -4.05
N ALA A 205 -8.25 17.22 -3.75
CA ALA A 205 -8.62 18.61 -4.00
C ALA A 205 -8.63 18.99 -5.49
N ASP A 206 -7.87 18.30 -6.34
CA ASP A 206 -7.90 18.49 -7.79
C ASP A 206 -9.20 17.93 -8.40
N GLU A 207 -9.66 16.76 -7.91
CA GLU A 207 -10.94 16.17 -8.32
C GLU A 207 -12.16 16.95 -7.80
N ARG A 208 -12.03 17.58 -6.63
CA ARG A 208 -13.12 18.29 -5.94
C ARG A 208 -12.67 19.67 -5.49
N PRO A 209 -12.84 20.71 -6.33
CA PRO A 209 -12.31 22.04 -6.06
C PRO A 209 -12.80 22.70 -4.75
N TRP A 210 -13.96 22.30 -4.23
CA TRP A 210 -14.50 22.82 -2.97
C TRP A 210 -13.70 22.38 -1.73
N LEU A 211 -12.92 21.30 -1.83
CA LEU A 211 -12.05 20.84 -0.75
C LEU A 211 -10.96 21.86 -0.41
N TRP A 212 -10.51 22.69 -1.37
CA TRP A 212 -9.60 23.81 -1.07
C TRP A 212 -10.20 24.78 -0.05
N GLY A 213 -11.50 25.04 -0.13
CA GLY A 213 -12.20 25.89 0.84
C GLY A 213 -12.23 25.25 2.23
N LEU A 214 -12.45 23.94 2.30
CA LEU A 214 -12.39 23.18 3.55
C LEU A 214 -10.98 23.21 4.14
N TYR A 215 -9.94 22.95 3.32
CA TYR A 215 -8.54 22.94 3.74
C TYR A 215 -8.06 24.30 4.22
N LEU A 216 -8.41 25.38 3.53
CA LEU A 216 -8.11 26.73 3.96
C LEU A 216 -8.80 27.06 5.29
N LEU A 217 -10.03 26.59 5.49
CA LEU A 217 -10.77 26.79 6.73
C LEU A 217 -10.14 26.00 7.89
N THR A 218 -9.78 24.73 7.66
CA THR A 218 -9.13 23.87 8.66
C THR A 218 -7.71 24.33 8.98
N ALA A 219 -7.00 24.98 8.06
CA ALA A 219 -5.68 25.57 8.31
C ALA A 219 -5.76 26.96 8.97
N ALA A 220 -6.71 27.80 8.56
CA ALA A 220 -6.87 29.16 9.08
C ALA A 220 -7.42 29.19 10.52
N LEU A 221 -8.24 28.22 10.91
CA LEU A 221 -8.82 28.14 12.25
C LEU A 221 -7.75 27.96 13.35
N PRO A 222 -6.82 26.99 13.29
CA PRO A 222 -5.74 26.87 14.27
C PRO A 222 -4.75 28.04 14.21
N VAL A 223 -4.42 28.58 13.03
CA VAL A 223 -3.56 29.76 12.90
C VAL A 223 -4.23 31.00 13.52
N GLY A 224 -5.53 31.19 13.30
CA GLY A 224 -6.31 32.27 13.88
C GLY A 224 -6.43 32.14 15.40
N LEU A 225 -6.60 30.93 15.92
CA LEU A 225 -6.58 30.67 17.37
C LEU A 225 -5.20 30.92 17.97
N LEU A 226 -4.12 30.50 17.32
CA LEU A 226 -2.74 30.80 17.75
C LEU A 226 -2.46 32.30 17.76
N ILE A 227 -2.89 33.03 16.72
CA ILE A 227 -2.78 34.49 16.67
C ILE A 227 -3.57 35.15 17.80
N LEU A 228 -4.78 34.67 18.08
CA LEU A 228 -5.66 35.25 19.09
C LEU A 228 -5.21 34.95 20.53
N PHE A 229 -4.56 33.81 20.75
CA PHE A 229 -4.04 33.40 22.07
C PHE A 229 -2.56 33.75 22.31
N CYS A 230 -1.75 33.94 21.26
CA CYS A 230 -0.30 34.17 21.39
C CYS A 230 0.18 35.57 21.02
N TRP A 231 -0.65 36.48 20.45
CA TRP A 231 -0.25 37.89 20.32
C TRP A 231 -0.65 38.73 21.55
N PRO A 232 0.30 39.45 22.17
CA PRO A 232 0.01 40.26 23.34
C PRO A 232 -0.85 41.48 22.97
N ARG A 233 -2.02 41.62 23.62
CA ARG A 233 -2.84 42.84 23.55
C ARG A 233 -2.03 44.03 24.05
N LYS A 234 -1.72 45.01 23.19
CA LYS A 234 -1.22 46.32 23.62
C LYS A 234 -2.30 47.01 24.45
N LYS A 235 -2.01 47.33 25.72
CA LYS A 235 -2.83 48.23 26.53
C LYS A 235 -2.68 49.64 25.97
N ILE A 236 -3.80 50.27 25.64
CA ILE A 236 -3.89 51.71 25.45
C ILE A 236 -4.15 52.27 26.85
N GLU A 237 -3.22 53.06 27.39
CA GLU A 237 -3.44 53.82 28.62
C GLU A 237 -4.27 55.06 28.28
N GLU A 238 -5.45 55.18 28.89
CA GLU A 238 -6.26 56.40 28.88
C GLU A 238 -5.69 57.37 29.93
N GLU A 239 -5.32 58.57 29.49
CA GLU A 239 -4.89 59.71 30.29
C GLU A 239 -6.15 60.36 30.89
N GLU A 240 -6.32 60.28 32.21
CA GLU A 240 -7.44 60.86 32.94
C GLU A 240 -7.00 62.20 33.55
N ASP A 241 -7.39 63.30 32.89
CA ASP A 241 -7.24 64.67 33.36
C ASP A 241 -8.21 64.96 34.54
N ALA A 242 -7.68 65.43 35.68
CA ALA A 242 -8.50 66.00 36.77
C ALA A 242 -7.78 67.13 37.54
N ASP A 243 -7.99 68.34 37.02
CA ASP A 243 -8.24 69.66 37.62
C ASP A 243 -7.88 70.00 39.11
N PHE A 244 -6.98 71.00 39.23
CA PHE A 244 -6.99 72.22 40.06
C PHE A 244 -7.64 72.27 41.47
N SER A 245 -6.84 72.58 42.50
CA SER A 245 -7.20 73.60 43.51
C SER A 245 -5.95 74.20 44.18
N MET A 246 -5.85 75.53 44.12
CA MET A 246 -4.82 76.37 44.70
C MET A 246 -5.19 76.80 46.12
N SER A 247 -4.41 76.39 47.12
CA SER A 247 -4.27 77.09 48.41
C SER A 247 -3.06 76.56 49.19
N ASP A 248 -2.32 77.51 49.78
CA ASP A 248 -1.27 77.36 50.81
C ASP A 248 0.19 77.45 50.33
N PHE A 249 0.64 78.70 50.12
CA PHE A 249 1.90 79.18 50.71
C PHE A 249 1.79 80.69 50.96
N ILE A 250 1.59 81.03 52.25
CA ILE A 250 2.07 82.27 52.89
C ILE A 250 3.49 81.97 53.39
#